data_AF-A0A535CH61-F1
#
_entry.id   AF-A0A535CH61-F1
#
_cell.length_a   1.000
_cell.length_b   1.000
_cell.length_c   1.000
_cell.angle_alpha   90.00
_cell.angle_beta   90.00
_cell.angle_gamma   90.00
#
_symmetry.space_group_name_H-M   'P 1'
#
loop_
_entity.id
_entity.type
_entity.pdbx_description
1 polymer ?
#
loop_
_entity_poly.entity_id
_entity_poly.type
_entity_poly.pdbx_seq_one_letter_code
_entity_poly.pdbx_strand_id
1 'polypeptide(L)'
;MRTASVAGIVHARRYGIVTLRPPHPRTNGTDANYDDLFITGGSKVIVGQSDVGVNTNLSYSGTNSLLQIDSGFNLYYHDTYKAWSGAPTGVTNGSLITDPGYSIPTAPTGTPTYANEASAQDTTGCAAQQAVVPDTYRDLKHNNKINDPSVITAKCFKPGIYSGFTLTNNTDDVAFLLEPGVYYFNHGLNIGSTLIGGYVPNQPGTALIFNESNNPNADPGQMTTSGATSFVALNFGDKYLNSGGSWAQPASGPSGPVGLPDPNGGPAVPMSLLVRPDPNCIVTEPEPSACDDSHNNTLKLTGGGNIFLAGIQYAPTDNSQFKGNTGQTSEVGQLITWTLKFDSSVFDINAWLADNNGVLRIDPACSPTITTCNP
;
A
#
# COMPACT_ATOMS: atom_id res chain seq x y z
N MET A 1 4.85 17.01 -37.98
CA MET A 1 5.86 16.63 -36.98
C MET A 1 5.15 16.58 -35.64
N ARG A 2 4.95 15.39 -35.07
CA ARG A 2 4.33 15.19 -33.75
C ARG A 2 5.45 14.91 -32.76
N THR A 3 5.63 15.82 -31.82
CA THR A 3 6.49 15.66 -30.64
C THR A 3 5.90 14.60 -29.74
N ALA A 4 6.66 13.53 -29.46
CA ALA A 4 6.32 12.57 -28.44
C ALA A 4 6.44 13.26 -27.07
N SER A 5 5.33 13.29 -26.31
CA SER A 5 5.32 13.79 -24.94
C SER A 5 6.13 12.85 -24.05
N VAL A 6 7.21 13.37 -23.50
CA VAL A 6 8.07 12.74 -22.49
C VAL A 6 7.26 12.58 -21.21
N ALA A 7 6.67 11.40 -21.02
CA ALA A 7 6.15 10.95 -19.74
C ALA A 7 6.12 9.40 -19.75
N GLY A 8 7.27 8.79 -20.00
CA GLY A 8 7.51 7.44 -19.52
C GLY A 8 7.58 7.55 -18.00
N ILE A 9 6.48 7.20 -17.33
CA ILE A 9 6.39 7.07 -15.87
C ILE A 9 7.61 6.27 -15.41
N VAL A 10 8.24 6.71 -14.32
CA VAL A 10 9.61 6.48 -13.83
C VAL A 10 10.10 5.01 -13.77
N HIS A 11 9.25 4.04 -14.11
CA HIS A 11 9.60 2.65 -14.34
C HIS A 11 9.25 2.24 -15.77
N ALA A 12 10.24 1.77 -16.54
CA ALA A 12 9.99 1.15 -17.86
C ALA A 12 9.15 -0.14 -17.79
N ARG A 13 8.68 -0.54 -16.59
CA ARG A 13 8.03 -1.82 -16.27
C ARG A 13 6.76 -1.60 -15.44
N ARG A 14 5.88 -2.60 -15.44
CA ARG A 14 4.56 -2.54 -14.78
C ARG A 14 4.63 -3.19 -13.40
N TYR A 15 5.13 -2.50 -12.39
CA TYR A 15 5.30 -3.09 -11.07
C TYR A 15 4.00 -3.13 -10.25
N GLY A 16 3.67 -4.29 -9.70
CA GLY A 16 2.65 -4.45 -8.65
C GLY A 16 3.24 -4.32 -7.25
N ILE A 17 4.50 -4.76 -7.09
CA ILE A 17 5.29 -4.60 -5.87
C ILE A 17 6.63 -3.97 -6.24
N VAL A 18 7.06 -2.97 -5.48
CA VAL A 18 8.42 -2.41 -5.52
C VAL A 18 8.96 -2.28 -4.10
N THR A 19 10.13 -2.87 -3.84
CA THR A 19 10.95 -2.54 -2.66
C THR A 19 12.15 -1.69 -3.10
N LEU A 20 12.47 -0.66 -2.32
CA LEU A 20 13.40 0.39 -2.70
C LEU A 20 14.73 0.36 -1.94
N ARG A 21 14.87 -0.42 -0.86
CA ARG A 21 16.09 -0.48 -0.05
C ARG A 21 17.31 -0.89 -0.90
N PRO A 22 18.36 -0.04 -1.01
CA PRO A 22 19.57 -0.35 -1.75
C PRO A 22 20.37 -1.50 -1.11
N PRO A 23 21.28 -2.14 -1.86
CA PRO A 23 22.26 -3.06 -1.30
C PRO A 23 23.13 -2.42 -0.20
N HIS A 24 23.44 -3.20 0.82
CA HIS A 24 24.39 -2.85 1.87
C HIS A 24 25.57 -3.83 1.87
N PRO A 25 26.57 -3.61 0.99
CA PRO A 25 27.65 -4.56 0.81
C PRO A 25 28.52 -4.74 2.05
N ARG A 26 28.77 -6.00 2.38
CA ARG A 26 29.73 -6.42 3.40
C ARG A 26 31.09 -6.74 2.76
N THR A 27 32.15 -6.63 3.55
CA THR A 27 33.55 -6.85 3.11
C THR A 27 33.83 -8.27 2.60
N ASN A 28 32.99 -9.24 2.93
CA ASN A 28 33.06 -10.63 2.47
C ASN A 28 32.32 -10.87 1.14
N GLY A 29 31.84 -9.81 0.46
CA GLY A 29 31.15 -9.93 -0.83
C GLY A 29 29.71 -10.43 -0.73
N THR A 30 29.06 -10.24 0.43
CA THR A 30 27.63 -10.52 0.66
C THR A 30 26.88 -9.23 0.96
N ASP A 31 25.56 -9.23 0.86
CA ASP A 31 24.72 -8.10 1.24
C ASP A 31 24.24 -8.22 2.71
N ALA A 32 24.23 -7.12 3.45
CA ALA A 32 23.63 -7.05 4.79
C ALA A 32 22.11 -6.85 4.76
N ASN A 33 21.58 -6.26 3.69
CA ASN A 33 20.15 -5.98 3.48
C ASN A 33 19.41 -7.18 2.90
N TYR A 34 19.80 -8.38 3.34
CA TYR A 34 19.05 -9.58 3.05
C TYR A 34 17.64 -9.43 3.68
N ASP A 35 16.57 -9.66 2.91
CA ASP A 35 15.14 -9.63 3.26
C ASP A 35 14.36 -8.35 2.87
N ASP A 36 14.60 -7.81 1.67
CA ASP A 36 13.83 -6.67 1.15
C ASP A 36 12.35 -6.98 0.96
N LEU A 37 12.06 -8.09 0.27
CA LEU A 37 10.74 -8.67 0.17
C LEU A 37 10.76 -10.01 0.93
N PHE A 38 9.98 -10.11 2.00
CA PHE A 38 9.98 -11.28 2.86
C PHE A 38 8.60 -11.92 2.96
N ILE A 39 8.49 -13.18 2.56
CA ILE A 39 7.24 -13.96 2.62
C ILE A 39 7.38 -15.08 3.65
N THR A 40 6.64 -14.96 4.74
CA THR A 40 6.76 -15.84 5.91
C THR A 40 5.44 -16.47 6.33
N GLY A 41 5.51 -17.46 7.24
CA GLY A 41 4.33 -17.98 7.94
C GLY A 41 3.39 -18.83 7.06
N GLY A 42 3.88 -19.31 5.93
CA GLY A 42 3.06 -20.02 4.93
C GLY A 42 2.22 -19.08 4.07
N SER A 43 2.61 -17.81 3.97
CA SER A 43 1.88 -16.82 3.17
C SER A 43 1.95 -17.11 1.68
N LYS A 44 0.86 -16.80 0.97
CA LYS A 44 0.83 -16.85 -0.49
C LYS A 44 0.54 -15.45 -1.02
N VAL A 45 1.48 -14.90 -1.77
CA VAL A 45 1.35 -13.59 -2.41
C VAL A 45 1.18 -13.84 -3.91
N ILE A 46 0.02 -13.48 -4.44
CA ILE A 46 -0.36 -13.69 -5.84
C ILE A 46 -0.34 -12.33 -6.52
N VAL A 47 0.61 -12.12 -7.42
CA VAL A 47 0.80 -10.86 -8.15
C VAL A 47 0.16 -10.98 -9.52
N GLY A 48 -1.01 -10.36 -9.66
CA GLY A 48 -1.80 -10.36 -10.88
C GLY A 48 -1.29 -9.36 -11.90
N GLN A 49 -1.13 -9.80 -13.14
CA GLN A 49 -0.82 -8.96 -14.32
C GLN A 49 0.24 -7.86 -14.11
N SER A 50 1.28 -8.14 -13.31
CA SER A 50 2.31 -7.16 -12.98
C SER A 50 3.64 -7.78 -12.57
N ASP A 51 4.70 -7.01 -12.75
CA ASP A 51 6.07 -7.34 -12.37
C ASP A 51 6.29 -7.07 -10.87
N VAL A 52 7.31 -7.71 -10.31
CA VAL A 52 7.83 -7.43 -8.98
C VAL A 52 9.21 -6.82 -9.10
N GLY A 53 9.49 -5.74 -8.40
CA GLY A 53 10.78 -5.07 -8.39
C GLY A 53 11.37 -5.05 -6.98
N VAL A 54 12.62 -5.46 -6.83
CA VAL A 54 13.35 -5.37 -5.56
C VAL A 54 14.76 -4.87 -5.82
N ASN A 55 15.33 -4.07 -4.92
CA ASN A 55 16.71 -3.59 -5.07
C ASN A 55 17.73 -4.59 -4.53
N THR A 56 17.39 -5.37 -3.50
CA THR A 56 18.23 -6.48 -3.03
C THR A 56 17.63 -7.84 -3.40
N ASN A 57 16.92 -8.49 -2.49
CA ASN A 57 16.54 -9.89 -2.56
C ASN A 57 15.06 -10.15 -2.25
N LEU A 58 14.65 -11.40 -2.47
CA LEU A 58 13.42 -11.99 -1.97
C LEU A 58 13.80 -13.15 -1.06
N SER A 59 13.17 -13.25 0.10
CA SER A 59 13.34 -14.37 1.00
C SER A 59 12.03 -15.02 1.41
N TYR A 60 12.15 -16.30 1.76
CA TYR A 60 11.04 -17.13 2.24
C TYR A 60 11.38 -17.73 3.58
N SER A 61 10.38 -17.83 4.45
CA SER A 61 10.45 -18.70 5.62
C SER A 61 9.10 -19.34 5.93
N GLY A 62 9.11 -20.50 6.59
CA GLY A 62 7.90 -21.27 6.87
C GLY A 62 7.40 -22.10 5.68
N THR A 63 6.70 -23.19 6.00
CA THR A 63 6.19 -24.15 5.00
C THR A 63 5.12 -23.50 4.14
N ASN A 64 5.19 -23.69 2.81
CA ASN A 64 4.24 -23.18 1.81
C ASN A 64 4.24 -21.66 1.57
N SER A 65 5.24 -20.93 2.07
CA SER A 65 5.43 -19.53 1.71
C SER A 65 5.78 -19.41 0.22
N LEU A 66 5.06 -18.56 -0.52
CA LEU A 66 5.16 -18.48 -1.99
C LEU A 66 4.87 -17.08 -2.51
N LEU A 67 5.69 -16.63 -3.47
CA LEU A 67 5.36 -15.56 -4.41
C LEU A 67 4.95 -16.21 -5.74
N GLN A 68 3.72 -15.99 -6.15
CA GLN A 68 3.21 -16.36 -7.46
C GLN A 68 3.09 -15.08 -8.31
N ILE A 69 3.65 -15.11 -9.50
CA ILE A 69 3.55 -14.02 -10.48
C ILE A 69 2.85 -14.59 -11.71
N ASP A 70 1.87 -13.85 -12.25
CA ASP A 70 1.17 -14.27 -13.46
C ASP A 70 2.13 -14.49 -14.65
N SER A 71 1.76 -15.43 -15.51
CA SER A 71 2.53 -15.74 -16.73
C SER A 71 2.71 -14.49 -17.60
N GLY A 72 3.94 -14.27 -18.08
CA GLY A 72 4.32 -13.10 -18.88
C GLY A 72 4.85 -11.89 -18.08
N PHE A 73 4.90 -12.01 -16.76
CA PHE A 73 5.49 -11.03 -15.85
C PHE A 73 6.65 -11.65 -15.08
N ASN A 74 7.56 -10.81 -14.59
CA ASN A 74 8.79 -11.28 -13.94
C ASN A 74 9.06 -10.57 -12.63
N LEU A 75 9.87 -11.22 -11.81
CA LEU A 75 10.58 -10.56 -10.74
C LEU A 75 11.85 -9.92 -11.33
N TYR A 76 12.11 -8.67 -11.00
CA TYR A 76 13.33 -7.95 -11.34
C TYR A 76 14.08 -7.56 -10.08
N TYR A 77 15.40 -7.80 -10.07
CA TYR A 77 16.24 -7.48 -8.92
C TYR A 77 17.53 -6.80 -9.33
N HIS A 78 18.08 -5.90 -8.50
CA HIS A 78 19.38 -5.27 -8.78
C HIS A 78 20.57 -6.06 -8.21
N ASP A 79 20.49 -6.53 -6.95
CA ASP A 79 21.55 -7.18 -6.15
C ASP A 79 22.79 -7.64 -6.94
N THR A 80 23.87 -6.86 -6.82
CA THR A 80 25.17 -7.13 -7.44
C THR A 80 26.05 -8.07 -6.62
N TYR A 81 25.66 -8.40 -5.38
CA TYR A 81 26.43 -9.17 -4.40
C TYR A 81 25.96 -10.64 -4.26
N LYS A 82 25.09 -11.08 -5.18
CA LYS A 82 24.73 -12.50 -5.42
C LYS A 82 24.10 -13.21 -4.22
N ALA A 83 23.23 -12.51 -3.50
CA ALA A 83 22.47 -13.08 -2.40
C ALA A 83 21.15 -13.76 -2.87
N TRP A 84 20.88 -13.76 -4.18
CA TRP A 84 19.67 -14.37 -4.72
C TRP A 84 19.74 -15.91 -4.79
N SER A 85 19.02 -16.60 -3.92
CA SER A 85 18.77 -18.04 -4.05
C SER A 85 17.30 -18.37 -3.77
N GLY A 86 16.56 -18.85 -4.78
CA GLY A 86 15.16 -19.26 -4.63
C GLY A 86 14.31 -19.00 -5.88
N ALA A 87 13.15 -19.64 -5.94
CA ALA A 87 12.12 -19.37 -6.94
C ALA A 87 11.14 -18.29 -6.42
N PRO A 88 10.53 -17.46 -7.29
CA PRO A 88 10.69 -17.43 -8.74
C PRO A 88 12.08 -16.91 -9.14
N THR A 89 12.59 -17.43 -10.26
CA THR A 89 13.85 -16.95 -10.84
C THR A 89 13.64 -15.52 -11.33
N GLY A 90 14.38 -14.56 -10.76
CA GLY A 90 14.31 -13.17 -11.17
C GLY A 90 15.19 -12.85 -12.38
N VAL A 91 14.95 -11.69 -12.99
CA VAL A 91 15.77 -11.08 -14.03
C VAL A 91 16.57 -9.93 -13.43
N THR A 92 17.87 -9.90 -13.67
CA THR A 92 18.75 -8.87 -13.11
C THR A 92 18.51 -7.52 -13.80
N ASN A 93 18.37 -6.45 -13.03
CA ASN A 93 18.38 -5.06 -13.48
C ASN A 93 19.78 -4.47 -13.26
N GLY A 94 20.38 -3.89 -14.30
CA GLY A 94 21.71 -3.30 -14.23
C GLY A 94 21.82 -2.04 -13.36
N SER A 95 20.71 -1.53 -12.83
CA SER A 95 20.64 -0.34 -11.98
C SER A 95 19.59 -0.49 -10.90
N LEU A 96 19.74 0.27 -9.82
CA LEU A 96 18.71 0.44 -8.80
C LEU A 96 17.39 0.89 -9.41
N ILE A 97 16.30 0.33 -8.89
CA ILE A 97 14.94 0.83 -9.05
C ILE A 97 14.84 2.07 -8.16
N THR A 98 14.55 3.22 -8.77
CA THR A 98 14.45 4.50 -8.06
C THR A 98 13.05 4.72 -7.49
N ASP A 99 12.94 5.51 -6.43
CA ASP A 99 11.64 6.02 -5.98
C ASP A 99 10.95 6.81 -7.13
N PRO A 100 9.69 6.49 -7.49
CA PRO A 100 8.95 7.27 -8.48
C PRO A 100 8.64 8.71 -8.05
N GLY A 101 8.82 9.06 -6.77
CA GLY A 101 8.67 10.43 -6.27
C GLY A 101 7.24 10.94 -6.35
N TYR A 102 6.25 10.06 -6.08
CA TYR A 102 4.85 10.45 -6.10
C TYR A 102 4.58 11.58 -5.10
N SER A 103 3.85 12.60 -5.56
CA SER A 103 3.57 13.78 -4.75
C SER A 103 2.62 13.44 -3.61
N ILE A 104 3.06 13.64 -2.37
CA ILE A 104 2.22 13.49 -1.19
C ILE A 104 1.62 14.86 -0.84
N PRO A 105 0.29 14.99 -0.78
CA PRO A 105 -0.35 16.25 -0.42
C PRO A 105 0.12 16.75 0.95
N THR A 106 0.38 18.05 1.04
CA THR A 106 0.50 18.74 2.33
C THR A 106 -0.83 19.37 2.69
N ALA A 107 -1.21 19.28 3.97
CA ALA A 107 -2.42 19.93 4.47
C ALA A 107 -2.36 21.44 4.22
N PRO A 108 -3.28 22.02 3.42
CA PRO A 108 -3.32 23.45 3.18
C PRO A 108 -3.62 24.23 4.47
N THR A 109 -3.21 25.49 4.51
CA THR A 109 -3.60 26.40 5.59
C THR A 109 -5.13 26.45 5.72
N GLY A 110 -5.64 26.29 6.94
CA GLY A 110 -7.08 26.26 7.21
C GLY A 110 -7.72 24.88 7.11
N THR A 111 -6.95 23.82 6.83
CA THR A 111 -7.44 22.44 6.98
C THR A 111 -7.93 22.24 8.42
N PRO A 112 -9.14 21.68 8.64
CA PRO A 112 -9.63 21.40 9.98
C PRO A 112 -8.66 20.54 10.79
N THR A 113 -8.43 20.93 12.03
CA THR A 113 -7.54 20.21 12.96
C THR A 113 -8.34 19.73 14.16
N TYR A 114 -8.19 18.44 14.46
CA TYR A 114 -8.90 17.75 15.53
C TYR A 114 -7.92 17.35 16.62
N ALA A 115 -8.16 17.88 17.83
CA ALA A 115 -7.33 17.62 18.99
C ALA A 115 -7.71 16.32 19.73
N ASN A 116 -8.91 15.79 19.47
CA ASN A 116 -9.42 14.56 20.07
C ASN A 116 -10.48 13.89 19.19
N GLU A 117 -10.78 12.61 19.46
CA GLU A 117 -11.74 11.79 18.70
C GLU A 117 -13.11 12.46 18.56
N ALA A 118 -13.65 13.00 19.66
CA ALA A 118 -14.97 13.63 19.67
C ALA A 118 -15.07 14.83 18.71
N SER A 119 -14.00 15.62 18.57
CA SER A 119 -13.95 16.74 17.64
C SER A 119 -13.86 16.30 16.17
N ALA A 120 -13.25 15.14 15.90
CA ALA A 120 -13.11 14.58 14.56
C ALA A 120 -14.37 13.85 14.08
N GLN A 121 -15.18 13.34 15.01
CA GLN A 121 -16.37 12.57 14.69
C GLN A 121 -17.48 13.46 14.08
N ASP A 122 -18.14 12.96 13.04
CA ASP A 122 -19.42 13.49 12.58
C ASP A 122 -20.55 12.77 13.31
N THR A 123 -21.23 13.49 14.19
CA THR A 123 -22.37 12.97 14.94
C THR A 123 -23.71 13.18 14.22
N THR A 124 -23.73 13.97 13.15
CA THR A 124 -24.97 14.38 12.48
C THR A 124 -25.18 13.65 11.16
N GLY A 125 -24.15 13.51 10.33
CA GLY A 125 -24.23 12.81 9.05
C GLY A 125 -23.96 11.31 9.13
N CYS A 126 -23.53 10.79 10.28
CA CYS A 126 -23.04 9.41 10.35
C CYS A 126 -24.07 8.34 10.01
N ALA A 127 -25.33 8.53 10.41
CA ALA A 127 -26.40 7.59 10.04
C ALA A 127 -26.57 7.50 8.51
N ALA A 128 -26.41 8.62 7.80
CA ALA A 128 -26.47 8.64 6.34
C ALA A 128 -25.24 7.97 5.71
N GLN A 129 -24.04 8.20 6.27
CA GLN A 129 -22.82 7.52 5.85
C GLN A 129 -22.91 6.00 6.05
N GLN A 130 -23.42 5.54 7.21
CA GLN A 130 -23.62 4.12 7.47
C GLN A 130 -24.61 3.48 6.48
N ALA A 131 -25.72 4.17 6.16
CA ALA A 131 -26.77 3.62 5.31
C ALA A 131 -26.33 3.37 3.85
N VAL A 132 -25.32 4.08 3.35
CA VAL A 132 -24.82 3.91 1.97
C VAL A 132 -23.68 2.89 1.85
N VAL A 133 -23.24 2.29 2.97
CA VAL A 133 -22.26 1.19 2.93
C VAL A 133 -22.91 -0.04 2.26
N PRO A 134 -22.29 -0.66 1.25
CA PRO A 134 -22.87 -1.82 0.59
C PRO A 134 -23.05 -3.03 1.53
N ASP A 135 -24.08 -3.83 1.28
CA ASP A 135 -24.45 -5.05 2.05
C ASP A 135 -23.35 -6.12 2.13
N THR A 136 -22.36 -6.06 1.24
CA THR A 136 -21.21 -6.97 1.21
C THR A 136 -20.23 -6.68 2.33
N TYR A 137 -20.14 -5.43 2.79
CA TYR A 137 -19.28 -5.03 3.91
C TYR A 137 -19.87 -5.54 5.21
N ARG A 138 -19.11 -6.40 5.89
CA ARG A 138 -19.51 -7.09 7.11
C ARG A 138 -18.39 -7.08 8.13
N ASP A 139 -18.73 -7.02 9.41
CA ASP A 139 -17.75 -7.20 10.46
C ASP A 139 -17.27 -8.66 10.49
N LEU A 140 -16.01 -8.90 10.88
CA LEU A 140 -15.45 -10.26 10.82
C LEU A 140 -15.85 -11.14 12.01
N LYS A 141 -16.33 -10.54 13.10
CA LYS A 141 -16.61 -11.29 14.33
C LYS A 141 -17.97 -11.97 14.27
N HIS A 142 -18.98 -11.22 13.85
CA HIS A 142 -20.38 -11.65 13.87
C HIS A 142 -21.00 -11.72 12.47
N ASN A 143 -20.29 -11.28 11.43
CA ASN A 143 -20.77 -11.26 10.05
C ASN A 143 -22.04 -10.41 9.85
N ASN A 144 -22.24 -9.43 10.72
CA ASN A 144 -23.28 -8.42 10.64
C ASN A 144 -22.94 -7.42 9.53
N LYS A 145 -23.98 -6.93 8.86
CA LYS A 145 -23.81 -5.89 7.84
C LYS A 145 -23.41 -4.58 8.51
N ILE A 146 -22.41 -3.91 7.95
CA ILE A 146 -21.94 -2.63 8.49
C ILE A 146 -23.03 -1.54 8.38
N ASN A 147 -23.88 -1.63 7.36
CA ASN A 147 -24.98 -0.69 7.16
C ASN A 147 -26.21 -0.92 8.07
N ASP A 148 -26.18 -1.90 8.96
CA ASP A 148 -27.27 -2.20 9.88
C ASP A 148 -27.05 -1.53 11.25
N PRO A 149 -27.71 -0.38 11.53
CA PRO A 149 -27.53 0.34 12.78
C PRO A 149 -28.13 -0.36 14.00
N SER A 150 -28.90 -1.45 13.81
CA SER A 150 -29.47 -2.21 14.93
C SER A 150 -28.45 -3.15 15.59
N VAL A 151 -27.38 -3.48 14.88
CA VAL A 151 -26.33 -4.42 15.33
C VAL A 151 -24.92 -3.84 15.28
N ILE A 152 -24.67 -2.86 14.41
CA ILE A 152 -23.36 -2.19 14.30
C ILE A 152 -23.48 -0.72 14.70
N THR A 153 -22.63 -0.30 15.63
CA THR A 153 -22.46 1.11 15.98
C THR A 153 -21.44 1.75 15.04
N ALA A 154 -21.88 2.62 14.13
CA ALA A 154 -20.95 3.38 13.30
C ALA A 154 -20.43 4.65 14.01
N LYS A 155 -19.12 4.89 13.90
CA LYS A 155 -18.50 6.19 14.18
C LYS A 155 -17.92 6.75 12.90
N CYS A 156 -18.44 7.87 12.44
CA CYS A 156 -18.03 8.48 11.19
C CYS A 156 -17.05 9.62 11.46
N PHE A 157 -16.01 9.73 10.64
CA PHE A 157 -14.88 10.61 10.88
C PHE A 157 -14.68 11.55 9.70
N LYS A 158 -14.57 12.86 9.99
CA LYS A 158 -14.36 13.91 8.99
C LYS A 158 -12.91 13.98 8.51
N PRO A 159 -12.65 14.30 7.24
CA PRO A 159 -11.29 14.54 6.75
C PRO A 159 -10.66 15.76 7.42
N GLY A 160 -9.34 15.73 7.65
CA GLY A 160 -8.61 16.78 8.34
C GLY A 160 -7.32 16.30 9.00
N ILE A 161 -6.77 17.12 9.88
CA ILE A 161 -5.54 16.85 10.63
C ILE A 161 -5.88 16.27 12.01
N TYR A 162 -5.41 15.07 12.29
CA TYR A 162 -5.55 14.36 13.56
C TYR A 162 -4.28 14.60 14.37
N SER A 163 -4.29 15.67 15.17
CA SER A 163 -3.06 16.27 15.71
C SER A 163 -2.81 16.05 17.19
N GLY A 164 -3.76 15.51 17.95
CA GLY A 164 -3.65 15.40 19.41
C GLY A 164 -3.86 14.01 19.98
N PHE A 165 -4.10 13.00 19.12
CA PHE A 165 -4.48 11.66 19.56
C PHE A 165 -4.26 10.61 18.46
N THR A 166 -3.99 9.39 18.87
CA THR A 166 -4.06 8.19 18.01
C THR A 166 -5.52 7.76 17.87
N LEU A 167 -6.04 7.70 16.64
CA LEU A 167 -7.39 7.21 16.42
C LEU A 167 -7.43 5.70 16.65
N THR A 168 -8.21 5.23 17.63
CA THR A 168 -8.18 3.82 18.06
C THR A 168 -9.56 3.17 17.99
N ASN A 169 -9.67 2.04 17.28
CA ASN A 169 -10.88 1.20 17.27
C ASN A 169 -10.57 -0.23 17.71
N ASN A 170 -10.77 -0.54 18.99
CA ASN A 170 -10.58 -1.88 19.56
C ASN A 170 -11.88 -2.48 20.09
N THR A 171 -13.03 -1.93 19.69
CA THR A 171 -14.34 -2.38 20.16
C THR A 171 -15.02 -3.20 19.07
N ASP A 172 -15.27 -4.46 19.39
CA ASP A 172 -16.10 -5.33 18.56
C ASP A 172 -17.49 -4.69 18.40
N ASP A 173 -18.11 -4.79 17.21
CA ASP A 173 -19.37 -4.15 16.82
C ASP A 173 -19.35 -2.62 16.61
N VAL A 174 -18.17 -2.00 16.71
CA VAL A 174 -17.97 -0.59 16.30
C VAL A 174 -17.26 -0.53 14.96
N ALA A 175 -17.89 0.11 13.97
CA ALA A 175 -17.31 0.37 12.66
C ALA A 175 -16.88 1.83 12.53
N PHE A 176 -15.59 2.06 12.24
CA PHE A 176 -15.10 3.39 11.91
C PHE A 176 -15.31 3.62 10.41
N LEU A 177 -16.11 4.63 10.07
CA LEU A 177 -16.38 5.03 8.70
C LEU A 177 -15.67 6.34 8.42
N LEU A 178 -14.82 6.34 7.40
CA LEU A 178 -14.16 7.54 6.91
C LEU A 178 -15.02 8.17 5.81
N GLU A 179 -15.45 9.40 6.04
CA GLU A 179 -16.04 10.23 4.99
C GLU A 179 -15.06 10.47 3.84
N PRO A 180 -15.54 10.77 2.62
CA PRO A 180 -14.65 11.12 1.51
C PRO A 180 -13.71 12.28 1.85
N GLY A 181 -12.40 12.10 1.60
CA GLY A 181 -11.40 13.16 1.78
C GLY A 181 -10.04 12.68 2.26
N VAL A 182 -9.21 13.65 2.68
CA VAL A 182 -7.81 13.42 3.03
C VAL A 182 -7.61 13.53 4.55
N TYR A 183 -6.97 12.52 5.12
CA TYR A 183 -6.74 12.37 6.55
C TYR A 183 -5.24 12.47 6.83
N TYR A 184 -4.84 13.41 7.68
CA TYR A 184 -3.44 13.58 8.09
C TYR A 184 -3.29 13.10 9.54
N PHE A 185 -2.68 11.94 9.75
CA PHE A 185 -2.49 11.35 11.07
C PHE A 185 -1.11 11.70 11.63
N ASN A 186 -1.06 12.59 12.62
CA ASN A 186 0.20 12.95 13.28
C ASN A 186 0.59 11.97 14.40
N HIS A 187 -0.40 11.32 15.02
CA HIS A 187 -0.22 10.36 16.12
C HIS A 187 -0.73 8.96 15.80
N GLY A 188 -1.25 8.75 14.58
CA GLY A 188 -1.49 7.43 14.04
C GLY A 188 -2.91 6.92 14.22
N LEU A 189 -3.05 5.64 13.91
CA LEU A 189 -4.28 4.91 13.70
C LEU A 189 -4.07 3.46 14.17
N ASN A 190 -4.84 3.01 15.16
CA ASN A 190 -4.78 1.65 15.68
C ASN A 190 -6.15 0.97 15.53
N ILE A 191 -6.23 -0.03 14.67
CA ILE A 191 -7.48 -0.70 14.31
C ILE A 191 -7.43 -2.18 14.73
N GLY A 192 -8.07 -2.47 15.86
CA GLY A 192 -8.41 -3.83 16.30
C GLY A 192 -9.74 -4.36 15.75
N SER A 193 -10.62 -3.48 15.25
CA SER A 193 -11.96 -3.79 14.72
C SER A 193 -12.11 -3.29 13.27
N THR A 194 -13.22 -2.64 12.91
CA THR A 194 -13.52 -2.25 11.53
C THR A 194 -13.13 -0.80 11.21
N LEU A 195 -12.48 -0.58 10.06
CA LEU A 195 -12.23 0.72 9.43
C LEU A 195 -12.56 0.65 7.94
N ILE A 196 -13.46 1.50 7.47
CA ILE A 196 -13.89 1.52 6.07
C ILE A 196 -13.90 2.95 5.54
N GLY A 197 -13.39 3.17 4.34
CA GLY A 197 -13.45 4.44 3.61
C GLY A 197 -13.58 4.22 2.11
N GLY A 198 -14.19 5.16 1.39
CA GLY A 198 -14.37 5.03 -0.07
C GLY A 198 -15.15 3.78 -0.47
N TYR A 199 -16.27 3.53 0.21
CA TYR A 199 -17.13 2.35 0.04
C TYR A 199 -18.27 2.56 -0.97
N VAL A 200 -18.41 3.78 -1.51
CA VAL A 200 -19.38 4.08 -2.59
C VAL A 200 -18.64 4.06 -3.93
N PRO A 201 -19.06 3.25 -4.91
CA PRO A 201 -18.39 3.16 -6.20
C PRO A 201 -18.46 4.49 -6.96
N ASN A 202 -17.37 4.82 -7.66
CA ASN A 202 -17.25 6.03 -8.49
C ASN A 202 -17.45 7.37 -7.75
N GLN A 203 -17.49 7.37 -6.42
CA GLN A 203 -17.48 8.58 -5.61
C GLN A 203 -16.08 8.86 -5.06
N PRO A 204 -15.77 10.10 -4.65
CA PRO A 204 -14.48 10.40 -4.02
C PRO A 204 -14.22 9.47 -2.83
N GLY A 205 -13.01 8.94 -2.79
CA GLY A 205 -12.55 8.02 -1.77
C GLY A 205 -11.87 8.71 -0.59
N THR A 206 -10.99 7.96 0.08
CA THR A 206 -10.20 8.42 1.22
C THR A 206 -8.71 8.23 0.98
N ALA A 207 -7.90 9.14 1.50
CA ALA A 207 -6.44 9.03 1.48
C ALA A 207 -5.92 9.25 2.89
N LEU A 208 -5.17 8.29 3.42
CA LEU A 208 -4.57 8.37 4.75
C LEU A 208 -3.09 8.71 4.59
N ILE A 209 -2.72 9.86 5.14
CA ILE A 209 -1.36 10.40 5.09
C ILE A 209 -0.77 10.32 6.49
N PHE A 210 0.36 9.65 6.59
CA PHE A 210 1.11 9.47 7.82
C PHE A 210 2.44 10.22 7.74
N ASN A 211 2.84 10.80 8.86
CA ASN A 211 4.18 11.35 9.01
C ASN A 211 5.10 10.28 9.59
N GLU A 212 6.30 10.17 9.04
CA GLU A 212 7.36 9.41 9.69
C GLU A 212 7.84 10.11 10.97
N SER A 213 8.40 9.31 11.86
CA SER A 213 9.12 9.77 13.04
C SER A 213 10.47 9.10 13.03
N ASN A 214 11.49 9.94 12.98
CA ASN A 214 12.89 9.57 13.09
C ASN A 214 13.27 9.25 14.56
N ASN A 215 12.31 9.25 15.49
CA ASN A 215 12.50 8.85 16.88
C ASN A 215 11.83 7.49 17.13
N PRO A 216 12.58 6.43 17.48
CA PRO A 216 12.06 5.09 17.73
C PRO A 216 11.19 4.99 18.99
N ASN A 217 11.22 6.03 19.84
CA ASN A 217 10.41 6.14 21.07
C ASN A 217 9.27 7.16 20.95
N ALA A 218 9.20 7.93 19.87
CA ALA A 218 7.98 8.64 19.56
C ALA A 218 7.02 7.63 18.93
N ASP A 219 5.72 7.74 19.17
CA ASP A 219 4.73 7.17 18.27
C ASP A 219 4.65 8.13 17.07
N PRO A 220 5.36 7.90 15.94
CA PRO A 220 4.95 8.53 14.69
C PRO A 220 3.48 8.25 14.44
N GLY A 221 2.90 8.93 13.47
CA GLY A 221 1.61 8.51 12.97
C GLY A 221 1.69 7.12 12.35
N GLN A 222 1.64 6.04 13.12
CA GLN A 222 1.66 4.67 12.61
C GLN A 222 0.24 4.21 12.28
N MET A 223 0.10 3.39 11.24
CA MET A 223 -1.08 2.57 11.06
C MET A 223 -0.79 1.16 11.58
N THR A 224 -1.47 0.78 12.65
CA THR A 224 -1.38 -0.56 13.24
C THR A 224 -2.72 -1.28 13.15
N THR A 225 -2.69 -2.57 12.82
CA THR A 225 -3.82 -3.46 13.08
C THR A 225 -3.41 -4.54 14.07
N SER A 226 -4.27 -4.83 15.05
CA SER A 226 -3.89 -5.64 16.22
C SER A 226 -4.88 -6.77 16.54
N GLY A 227 -6.11 -6.73 16.00
CA GLY A 227 -7.15 -7.73 16.26
C GLY A 227 -7.24 -8.82 15.20
N ALA A 228 -7.58 -10.05 15.60
CA ALA A 228 -7.91 -11.14 14.67
C ALA A 228 -9.19 -10.88 13.85
N THR A 229 -10.02 -9.97 14.33
CA THR A 229 -11.28 -9.54 13.71
C THR A 229 -11.15 -8.19 13.02
N SER A 230 -9.93 -7.66 12.87
CA SER A 230 -9.71 -6.36 12.23
C SER A 230 -10.14 -6.39 10.75
N PHE A 231 -10.93 -5.41 10.32
CA PHE A 231 -11.34 -5.29 8.93
C PHE A 231 -11.02 -3.90 8.42
N VAL A 232 -10.08 -3.82 7.48
CA VAL A 232 -9.69 -2.56 6.86
C VAL A 232 -10.05 -2.61 5.38
N ALA A 233 -10.90 -1.70 4.93
CA ALA A 233 -11.25 -1.58 3.52
C ALA A 233 -11.25 -0.13 3.05
N LEU A 234 -10.33 0.23 2.16
CA LEU A 234 -10.18 1.59 1.63
C LEU A 234 -10.34 1.60 0.11
N ASN A 235 -11.22 2.48 -0.37
CA ASN A 235 -11.46 2.80 -1.78
C ASN A 235 -11.96 1.65 -2.65
N PHE A 236 -12.43 0.57 -2.04
CA PHE A 236 -12.91 -0.61 -2.76
C PHE A 236 -14.29 -0.42 -3.42
N GLY A 237 -15.05 0.62 -3.06
CA GLY A 237 -16.38 0.85 -3.63
C GLY A 237 -17.28 -0.37 -3.50
N ASP A 238 -17.94 -0.76 -4.58
CA ASP A 238 -18.72 -2.00 -4.65
C ASP A 238 -17.94 -3.17 -5.27
N LYS A 239 -16.63 -3.01 -5.52
CA LYS A 239 -15.74 -4.09 -5.98
C LYS A 239 -15.40 -5.08 -4.86
N TYR A 240 -15.58 -4.69 -3.61
CA TYR A 240 -15.38 -5.58 -2.47
C TYR A 240 -16.26 -6.84 -2.60
N LEU A 241 -15.61 -8.00 -2.73
CA LEU A 241 -16.23 -9.31 -2.99
C LEU A 241 -17.11 -9.38 -4.25
N ASN A 242 -16.88 -8.47 -5.20
CA ASN A 242 -17.61 -8.39 -6.45
C ASN A 242 -16.65 -7.99 -7.58
N SER A 243 -16.13 -8.98 -8.31
CA SER A 243 -15.13 -8.77 -9.36
C SER A 243 -15.59 -7.86 -10.50
N GLY A 244 -16.91 -7.70 -10.70
CA GLY A 244 -17.50 -6.79 -11.69
C GLY A 244 -17.78 -5.37 -11.16
N GLY A 245 -17.51 -5.11 -9.88
CA GLY A 245 -17.71 -3.81 -9.25
C GLY A 245 -16.65 -2.77 -9.64
N SER A 246 -16.86 -1.55 -9.17
CA SER A 246 -16.02 -0.37 -9.35
C SER A 246 -15.43 0.09 -8.03
N TRP A 247 -14.17 0.54 -8.09
CA TRP A 247 -13.54 1.23 -6.97
C TRP A 247 -14.18 2.61 -6.73
N ALA A 248 -13.88 3.20 -5.57
CA ALA A 248 -14.03 4.63 -5.38
C ALA A 248 -13.00 5.39 -6.23
N GLN A 249 -13.31 6.65 -6.53
CA GLN A 249 -12.38 7.59 -7.16
C GLN A 249 -11.33 8.06 -6.15
N PRO A 250 -10.23 8.68 -6.59
CA PRO A 250 -9.26 9.29 -5.68
C PRO A 250 -9.92 10.21 -4.66
N ALA A 251 -9.38 10.22 -3.45
CA ALA A 251 -9.78 11.22 -2.46
C ALA A 251 -9.56 12.62 -3.02
N SER A 252 -10.45 13.55 -2.70
CA SER A 252 -10.30 14.95 -3.12
C SER A 252 -10.01 15.80 -1.88
N GLY A 253 -8.86 16.47 -1.88
CA GLY A 253 -8.53 17.48 -0.88
C GLY A 253 -8.59 18.89 -1.49
N PRO A 254 -8.35 19.94 -0.68
CA PRO A 254 -8.35 21.31 -1.19
C PRO A 254 -7.25 21.58 -2.23
N SER A 255 -6.20 20.75 -2.27
CA SER A 255 -5.12 20.78 -3.26
C SER A 255 -5.42 19.98 -4.54
N GLY A 256 -6.59 19.36 -4.64
CA GLY A 256 -6.98 18.49 -5.75
C GLY A 256 -7.04 17.00 -5.39
N PRO A 257 -7.22 16.12 -6.40
CA PRO A 257 -7.30 14.68 -6.19
C PRO A 257 -5.96 14.08 -5.74
N VAL A 258 -6.03 13.14 -4.80
CA VAL A 258 -4.90 12.37 -4.27
C VAL A 258 -4.84 11.03 -5.00
N GLY A 259 -4.29 11.07 -6.21
CA GLY A 259 -4.26 9.94 -7.12
C GLY A 259 -3.38 10.21 -8.32
N LEU A 260 -3.15 9.16 -9.11
CA LEU A 260 -2.41 9.28 -10.37
C LEU A 260 -3.39 9.21 -11.55
N PRO A 261 -3.17 10.00 -12.61
CA PRO A 261 -3.95 9.88 -13.84
C PRO A 261 -3.69 8.51 -14.47
N ASP A 262 -4.75 7.82 -14.91
CA ASP A 262 -4.61 6.57 -15.66
C ASP A 262 -3.86 6.84 -16.98
N PRO A 263 -2.71 6.18 -17.23
CA PRO A 263 -1.98 6.35 -18.48
C PRO A 263 -2.79 5.95 -19.72
N ASN A 264 -3.82 5.13 -19.56
CA ASN A 264 -4.71 4.68 -20.64
C ASN A 264 -5.98 5.54 -20.76
N GLY A 265 -6.07 6.65 -20.02
CA GLY A 265 -7.21 7.57 -20.06
C GLY A 265 -8.46 7.07 -19.33
N GLY A 266 -8.35 6.00 -18.53
CA GLY A 266 -9.38 5.58 -17.60
C GLY A 266 -9.48 6.45 -16.34
N PRO A 267 -10.30 6.06 -15.35
CA PRO A 267 -10.45 6.81 -14.11
C PRO A 267 -9.11 6.90 -13.36
N ALA A 268 -8.81 8.07 -12.80
CA ALA A 268 -7.62 8.27 -11.98
C ALA A 268 -7.60 7.27 -10.81
N VAL A 269 -6.42 6.85 -10.40
CA VAL A 269 -6.28 5.79 -9.41
C VAL A 269 -5.96 6.32 -8.03
N PRO A 270 -6.71 5.87 -6.99
CA PRO A 270 -6.55 6.38 -5.65
C PRO A 270 -5.17 6.04 -5.10
N MET A 271 -4.57 6.97 -4.37
CA MET A 271 -3.50 6.64 -3.42
C MET A 271 -4.16 6.54 -2.03
N SER A 272 -4.26 5.32 -1.51
CA SER A 272 -5.06 5.04 -0.30
C SER A 272 -4.25 5.26 0.98
N LEU A 273 -3.00 4.82 0.99
CA LEU A 273 -2.07 4.99 2.11
C LEU A 273 -0.81 5.67 1.60
N LEU A 274 -0.41 6.77 2.26
CA LEU A 274 0.80 7.50 1.93
C LEU A 274 1.60 7.76 3.20
N VAL A 275 2.88 7.44 3.19
CA VAL A 275 3.82 7.78 4.26
C VAL A 275 4.80 8.80 3.71
N ARG A 276 4.99 9.91 4.44
CA ARG A 276 5.94 10.95 4.04
C ARG A 276 7.37 10.41 4.09
N PRO A 277 8.15 10.54 2.99
CA PRO A 277 9.50 10.00 2.95
C PRO A 277 10.44 10.62 3.97
N ASP A 278 11.34 9.82 4.56
CA ASP A 278 12.46 10.31 5.36
C ASP A 278 13.44 10.94 4.37
N PRO A 279 13.71 12.24 4.44
CA PRO A 279 14.71 12.86 3.56
C PRO A 279 16.12 12.30 3.77
N ASN A 280 16.39 11.60 4.88
CA ASN A 280 17.67 10.97 5.16
C ASN A 280 17.75 9.53 4.63
N CYS A 281 16.63 8.94 4.23
CA CYS A 281 16.56 7.56 3.76
C CYS A 281 16.32 7.49 2.24
N ILE A 282 17.31 7.95 1.47
CA ILE A 282 17.24 8.02 0.01
C ILE A 282 17.72 6.73 -0.67
N VAL A 283 17.17 6.44 -1.86
CA VAL A 283 17.57 5.29 -2.68
C VAL A 283 18.92 5.55 -3.35
N THR A 284 20.02 5.28 -2.64
CA THR A 284 21.39 5.41 -3.12
C THR A 284 22.27 4.27 -2.59
N GLU A 285 23.28 3.85 -3.37
CA GLU A 285 24.26 2.86 -2.94
C GLU A 285 25.61 3.52 -2.56
N PRO A 286 26.21 3.18 -1.39
CA PRO A 286 25.67 2.30 -0.36
C PRO A 286 24.49 2.94 0.38
N GLU A 287 23.63 2.11 0.97
CA GLU A 287 22.50 2.58 1.76
C GLU A 287 22.94 3.65 2.79
N PRO A 288 22.23 4.79 2.90
CA PRO A 288 22.51 5.79 3.93
C PRO A 288 22.42 5.18 5.33
N SER A 289 23.38 5.47 6.21
CA SER A 289 23.42 4.94 7.59
C SER A 289 22.25 5.38 8.49
N ALA A 290 21.43 6.33 8.01
CA ALA A 290 20.22 6.79 8.70
C ALA A 290 19.01 5.89 8.41
N CYS A 291 19.06 5.07 7.35
CA CYS A 291 18.11 4.00 7.12
C CYS A 291 18.52 2.80 7.98
N ASP A 292 17.64 2.34 8.86
CA ASP A 292 17.81 1.04 9.48
C ASP A 292 16.46 0.36 9.71
N ASP A 293 16.49 -0.96 9.90
CA ASP A 293 15.30 -1.81 10.04
C ASP A 293 14.46 -1.48 11.31
N SER A 294 15.03 -0.75 12.27
CA SER A 294 14.36 -0.38 13.51
C SER A 294 13.59 0.94 13.44
N HIS A 295 13.86 1.76 12.42
CA HIS A 295 13.17 3.02 12.14
C HIS A 295 12.22 2.89 10.94
N ASN A 296 11.42 3.93 10.69
CA ASN A 296 10.48 4.03 9.57
C ASN A 296 9.61 2.77 9.41
N ASN A 297 8.83 2.47 10.45
CA ASN A 297 7.95 1.30 10.47
C ASN A 297 6.48 1.73 10.65
N THR A 298 6.05 2.67 9.82
CA THR A 298 4.77 3.38 9.89
C THR A 298 3.59 2.49 9.49
N LEU A 299 3.76 1.60 8.50
CA LEU A 299 2.68 0.72 8.04
C LEU A 299 2.82 -0.71 8.58
N LYS A 300 2.16 -0.99 9.70
CA LYS A 300 2.09 -2.32 10.33
C LYS A 300 0.67 -2.86 10.38
N LEU A 301 0.20 -3.38 9.25
CA LEU A 301 -1.10 -4.02 9.16
C LEU A 301 -1.00 -5.49 9.60
N THR A 302 -0.73 -5.69 10.90
CA THR A 302 -0.34 -6.98 11.48
C THR A 302 -1.48 -7.80 12.12
N GLY A 303 -2.70 -7.28 12.13
CA GLY A 303 -3.87 -7.95 12.69
C GLY A 303 -4.25 -9.18 11.88
N GLY A 304 -4.70 -10.25 12.53
CA GLY A 304 -5.10 -11.49 11.83
C GLY A 304 -6.43 -11.39 11.07
N GLY A 305 -6.87 -10.19 10.71
CA GLY A 305 -8.13 -9.91 10.04
C GLY A 305 -7.95 -9.64 8.54
N ASN A 306 -8.89 -8.96 7.89
CA ASN A 306 -8.86 -8.81 6.44
C ASN A 306 -8.51 -7.40 5.99
N ILE A 307 -7.70 -7.31 4.93
CA ILE A 307 -7.17 -6.06 4.40
C ILE A 307 -7.56 -5.93 2.92
N PHE A 308 -8.24 -4.82 2.60
CA PHE A 308 -8.67 -4.47 1.25
C PHE A 308 -8.27 -3.03 0.93
N LEU A 309 -7.14 -2.82 0.27
CA LEU A 309 -6.63 -1.47 -0.06
C LEU A 309 -6.53 -1.26 -1.57
N ALA A 310 -7.44 -0.46 -2.13
CA ALA A 310 -7.45 -0.22 -3.57
C ALA A 310 -6.37 0.79 -3.97
N GLY A 311 -5.96 0.76 -5.24
CA GLY A 311 -5.01 1.73 -5.79
C GLY A 311 -3.59 1.59 -5.24
N ILE A 312 -2.93 2.70 -4.92
CA ILE A 312 -1.51 2.71 -4.56
C ILE A 312 -1.33 2.88 -3.06
N GLN A 313 -0.39 2.13 -2.49
CA GLN A 313 0.12 2.28 -1.13
C GLN A 313 1.59 2.68 -1.24
N TYR A 314 1.90 3.91 -0.86
CA TYR A 314 3.19 4.56 -1.13
C TYR A 314 3.89 4.92 0.17
N ALA A 315 4.96 4.20 0.47
CA ALA A 315 5.75 4.37 1.70
C ALA A 315 7.25 4.15 1.39
N PRO A 316 7.84 4.98 0.51
CA PRO A 316 9.08 4.65 -0.20
C PRO A 316 10.30 4.50 0.70
N THR A 317 10.26 5.02 1.93
CA THR A 317 11.32 4.97 2.94
C THR A 317 10.92 4.18 4.20
N ASP A 318 9.76 3.53 4.15
CA ASP A 318 9.16 2.82 5.27
C ASP A 318 9.21 1.30 5.08
N ASN A 319 9.57 0.61 6.15
CA ASN A 319 9.46 -0.83 6.34
C ASN A 319 7.99 -1.20 6.58
N SER A 320 7.37 -1.82 5.59
CA SER A 320 5.95 -2.16 5.64
C SER A 320 5.72 -3.63 5.99
N GLN A 321 4.72 -3.89 6.83
CA GLN A 321 4.31 -5.25 7.18
C GLN A 321 2.81 -5.46 6.98
N PHE A 322 2.47 -6.55 6.30
CA PHE A 322 1.11 -6.99 6.04
C PHE A 322 0.90 -8.42 6.56
N LYS A 323 -0.12 -8.58 7.38
CA LYS A 323 -0.61 -9.85 7.87
C LYS A 323 -2.12 -9.83 7.74
N GLY A 324 -2.67 -10.84 7.09
CA GLY A 324 -4.10 -11.05 6.98
C GLY A 324 -4.56 -12.24 7.79
N ASN A 325 -5.81 -12.62 7.57
CA ASN A 325 -6.39 -13.87 8.01
C ASN A 325 -6.05 -15.00 7.03
N THR A 326 -6.01 -16.25 7.50
CA THR A 326 -5.92 -17.43 6.65
C THR A 326 -7.27 -17.86 6.06
N GLY A 327 -8.39 -17.37 6.61
CA GLY A 327 -9.75 -17.73 6.21
C GLY A 327 -10.31 -16.98 4.98
N GLN A 328 -9.71 -15.85 4.60
CA GLN A 328 -10.12 -15.05 3.44
C GLN A 328 -8.90 -14.41 2.78
N THR A 329 -8.86 -14.41 1.45
CA THR A 329 -7.82 -13.72 0.68
C THR A 329 -8.00 -12.21 0.82
N SER A 330 -6.94 -11.53 1.27
CA SER A 330 -6.86 -10.06 1.30
C SER A 330 -6.46 -9.54 -0.09
N GLU A 331 -6.91 -8.34 -0.44
CA GLU A 331 -6.62 -7.73 -1.75
C GLU A 331 -5.97 -6.35 -1.55
N VAL A 332 -4.78 -6.17 -2.10
CA VAL A 332 -4.02 -4.92 -1.99
C VAL A 332 -3.63 -4.48 -3.39
N GLY A 333 -3.66 -3.18 -3.64
CA GLY A 333 -3.22 -2.63 -4.90
C GLY A 333 -1.70 -2.56 -5.02
N GLN A 334 -1.19 -1.55 -5.74
CA GLN A 334 0.24 -1.40 -5.96
C GLN A 334 0.98 -0.98 -4.70
N LEU A 335 2.00 -1.76 -4.31
CA LEU A 335 2.84 -1.50 -3.15
C LEU A 335 4.20 -0.92 -3.58
N ILE A 336 4.59 0.21 -3.00
CA ILE A 336 5.93 0.80 -3.16
C ILE A 336 6.45 1.14 -1.77
N THR A 337 7.46 0.42 -1.30
CA THR A 337 7.95 0.52 0.09
C THR A 337 9.48 0.43 0.17
N TRP A 338 10.08 0.74 1.33
CA TRP A 338 11.51 0.48 1.54
C TRP A 338 11.79 -1.01 1.60
N THR A 339 11.12 -1.69 2.53
CA THR A 339 11.05 -3.15 2.64
C THR A 339 9.60 -3.59 2.82
N LEU A 340 9.30 -4.85 2.53
CA LEU A 340 7.96 -5.40 2.58
C LEU A 340 7.95 -6.82 3.16
N LYS A 341 7.15 -7.02 4.20
CA LYS A 341 6.94 -8.34 4.81
C LYS A 341 5.48 -8.77 4.73
N PHE A 342 5.25 -9.96 4.18
CA PHE A 342 3.98 -10.67 4.23
C PHE A 342 4.04 -11.83 5.24
N ASP A 343 3.05 -11.93 6.12
CA ASP A 343 3.00 -12.97 7.15
C ASP A 343 1.63 -13.65 7.25
N SER A 344 1.67 -14.98 7.41
CA SER A 344 0.56 -15.88 7.78
C SER A 344 -0.77 -15.68 7.03
N SER A 345 -0.78 -15.42 5.72
CA SER A 345 -2.04 -15.16 4.97
C SER A 345 -1.93 -15.26 3.44
N VAL A 346 -3.07 -15.18 2.74
CA VAL A 346 -3.14 -15.09 1.28
C VAL A 346 -3.43 -13.65 0.87
N PHE A 347 -2.60 -13.10 -0.01
CA PHE A 347 -2.74 -11.75 -0.57
C PHE A 347 -2.80 -11.81 -2.09
N ASP A 348 -3.81 -11.19 -2.66
CA ASP A 348 -3.87 -10.85 -4.08
C ASP A 348 -3.39 -9.41 -4.26
N ILE A 349 -2.40 -9.23 -5.13
CA ILE A 349 -1.84 -7.94 -5.50
C ILE A 349 -2.36 -7.54 -6.87
N ASN A 350 -3.19 -6.51 -6.89
CA ASN A 350 -3.82 -5.98 -8.10
C ASN A 350 -3.16 -4.67 -8.49
N ALA A 351 -2.13 -4.76 -9.33
CA ALA A 351 -1.46 -3.58 -9.83
C ALA A 351 -2.43 -2.66 -10.59
N TRP A 352 -2.25 -1.36 -10.36
CA TRP A 352 -2.99 -0.31 -11.06
C TRP A 352 -2.85 -0.40 -12.59
N LEU A 353 -1.68 -0.78 -13.11
CA LEU A 353 -1.39 -0.82 -14.55
C LEU A 353 -1.87 -2.13 -15.23
N ALA A 354 -2.98 -2.70 -14.75
CA ALA A 354 -3.67 -3.82 -15.39
C ALA A 354 -4.40 -3.33 -16.66
N ASP A 355 -3.64 -3.16 -17.73
CA ASP A 355 -4.21 -2.94 -19.05
C ASP A 355 -4.63 -4.28 -19.64
N ASN A 356 -5.94 -4.45 -19.90
CA ASN A 356 -6.50 -5.62 -20.58
C ASN A 356 -6.04 -5.74 -22.05
N ASN A 357 -5.36 -4.72 -22.57
CA ASN A 357 -4.73 -4.78 -23.88
C ASN A 357 -3.34 -5.41 -23.73
N GLY A 358 -3.19 -6.65 -24.22
CA GLY A 358 -1.92 -7.34 -24.27
C GLY A 358 -0.83 -6.45 -24.85
N VAL A 359 0.06 -5.96 -23.98
CA VAL A 359 1.17 -5.13 -24.42
C VAL A 359 2.20 -6.03 -25.07
N LEU A 360 2.43 -5.80 -26.37
CA LEU A 360 3.66 -6.19 -27.02
C LEU A 360 4.79 -5.41 -26.35
N ARG A 361 5.44 -6.02 -25.35
CA ARG A 361 6.64 -5.47 -24.72
C ARG A 361 7.79 -5.60 -25.70
N ILE A 362 8.04 -4.54 -26.47
CA ILE A 362 9.31 -4.38 -27.16
C ILE A 362 10.26 -3.87 -26.09
N ASP A 363 11.00 -4.79 -25.45
CA ASP A 363 12.09 -4.43 -24.56
C ASP A 363 13.04 -3.49 -25.35
N PRO A 364 13.39 -2.28 -24.86
CA PRO A 364 14.38 -1.43 -25.50
C PRO A 364 15.79 -2.02 -25.33
N ALA A 365 16.00 -3.25 -25.81
CA ALA A 365 17.24 -4.01 -25.68
C ALA A 365 18.13 -3.93 -26.93
N CYS A 366 17.85 -3.04 -27.88
CA CYS A 366 18.69 -2.84 -29.07
C CYS A 366 19.09 -1.38 -29.24
N SER A 367 19.85 -0.83 -28.27
CA SER A 367 20.76 0.26 -28.61
C SER A 367 21.97 -0.35 -29.33
N PRO A 368 22.48 0.23 -30.44
CA PRO A 368 23.63 -0.30 -31.20
C PRO A 368 24.96 -0.35 -30.42
N THR A 369 24.95 -0.07 -29.11
CA THR A 369 26.12 0.08 -28.25
C THR A 369 26.31 -1.00 -27.19
N ILE A 370 25.41 -1.99 -27.05
CA ILE A 370 25.54 -3.06 -26.04
C ILE A 370 25.55 -4.45 -26.71
N THR A 371 26.62 -5.21 -26.50
CA THR A 371 26.97 -6.46 -27.21
C THR A 371 26.37 -7.76 -26.64
N THR A 372 25.50 -7.69 -25.64
CA THR A 372 24.89 -8.90 -25.06
C THR A 372 23.38 -8.74 -25.01
N CYS A 373 22.73 -9.26 -26.05
CA CYS A 373 21.31 -9.59 -26.06
C CYS A 373 21.14 -10.89 -25.28
N ASN A 374 20.41 -10.89 -24.16
CA ASN A 374 19.87 -12.14 -23.63
C ASN A 374 18.35 -12.16 -23.87
N PRO A 375 17.83 -13.27 -24.45
CA PRO A 375 16.45 -13.39 -24.90
C PRO A 375 15.42 -13.39 -23.76
#